data_AF-A0A8H4QL99-F1
#
_entry.id   AF-A0A8H4QL99-F1
#
_cell.length_a   1.000
_cell.length_b   1.000
_cell.length_c   1.000
_cell.angle_alpha   90.00
_cell.angle_beta   90.00
_cell.angle_gamma   90.00
#
_symmetry.space_group_name_H-M   'P 1'
#
loop_
_entity.id
_entity.type
_entity.pdbx_description
1 polymer ?
#
loop_
_entity_poly.entity_id
_entity_poly.type
_entity_poly.pdbx_seq_one_letter_code
_entity_poly.pdbx_strand_id
1 'polypeptide(L)'
;MPSTQKNPGNVAGGLKATLHNDRVSDEAKQSAQERLDRMGGPAQGNVLDDDLDDDEEFEAPAGTGAKSGGRSSQVLGGYKATLKNPRVSDEAKQHAQDVLDKSEA
;
A
#
# COMPACT_ATOMS: atom_id res chain seq x y z
N MET A 1 24.15 3.26 -23.73
CA MET A 1 22.68 3.08 -23.73
C MET A 1 22.29 2.58 -22.35
N PRO A 2 21.60 3.34 -21.48
CA PRO A 2 21.13 2.79 -20.22
C PRO A 2 19.87 1.96 -20.48
N SER A 3 19.98 0.64 -20.32
CA SER A 3 18.86 -0.28 -20.32
C SER A 3 17.97 0.07 -19.13
N THR A 4 16.80 0.65 -19.37
CA THR A 4 15.79 0.96 -18.34
C THR A 4 15.35 -0.34 -17.69
N GLN A 5 16.05 -0.72 -16.62
CA GLN A 5 15.73 -1.82 -15.74
C GLN A 5 14.44 -1.42 -15.01
N LYS A 6 13.29 -1.73 -15.62
CA LYS A 6 11.96 -1.42 -15.06
C LYS A 6 11.85 -2.21 -13.76
N ASN A 7 11.87 -1.49 -12.64
CA ASN A 7 11.70 -2.10 -11.34
C ASN A 7 10.35 -2.85 -11.32
N PRO A 8 10.32 -4.18 -11.13
CA PRO A 8 9.10 -4.96 -11.23
C PRO A 8 8.02 -4.49 -10.24
N GLY A 9 8.42 -3.98 -9.06
CA GLY A 9 7.51 -3.37 -8.10
C GLY A 9 6.79 -2.12 -8.62
N ASN A 10 7.46 -1.28 -9.43
CA ASN A 10 6.83 -0.10 -10.03
C ASN A 10 5.84 -0.49 -11.13
N VAL A 11 6.14 -1.58 -11.86
CA VAL A 11 5.23 -2.12 -12.88
C VAL A 11 3.98 -2.71 -12.23
N ALA A 12 4.14 -3.55 -11.20
CA ALA A 12 3.03 -4.12 -10.45
C ALA A 12 2.15 -3.03 -9.81
N GLY A 13 2.76 -1.98 -9.24
CA GLY A 13 2.02 -0.83 -8.71
C GLY A 13 1.19 -0.10 -9.76
N GLY A 14 1.75 0.11 -10.96
CA GLY A 14 1.02 0.71 -12.09
C GLY A 14 -0.14 -0.16 -12.58
N LEU A 15 0.06 -1.47 -12.67
CA LEU A 15 -0.99 -2.42 -13.07
C LEU A 15 -2.12 -2.49 -12.01
N LYS A 16 -1.78 -2.43 -10.72
CA LYS A 16 -2.77 -2.37 -9.64
C LYS A 16 -3.60 -1.08 -9.70
N ALA A 17 -2.98 0.05 -10.03
CA ALA A 17 -3.69 1.31 -10.21
C ALA A 17 -4.68 1.25 -11.39
N THR A 18 -4.35 0.54 -12.48
CA THR A 18 -5.27 0.36 -13.60
C THR A 18 -6.50 -0.48 -13.23
N LEU A 19 -6.37 -1.48 -12.34
CA LEU A 19 -7.50 -2.30 -11.90
C LEU A 19 -8.55 -1.51 -11.11
N HIS A 20 -8.11 -0.52 -10.33
CA HIS A 20 -8.98 0.32 -9.49
C HIS A 20 -9.47 1.59 -10.17
N ASN A 21 -9.09 1.82 -11.44
CA ASN A 21 -9.48 3.03 -12.15
C ASN A 21 -10.79 2.79 -12.91
N ASP A 22 -11.85 3.50 -12.52
CA ASP A 22 -13.17 3.39 -13.18
C ASP A 22 -13.21 3.98 -14.59
N ARG A 23 -12.18 4.74 -14.99
CA ARG A 23 -12.07 5.33 -16.33
C ARG A 23 -11.42 4.41 -17.36
N VAL A 24 -10.92 3.24 -16.97
CA VAL A 24 -10.35 2.27 -17.91
C VAL A 24 -11.37 1.17 -18.26
N SER A 25 -11.27 0.63 -19.47
CA SER A 25 -12.16 -0.44 -19.92
C SER A 25 -11.88 -1.76 -19.23
N ASP A 26 -12.85 -2.66 -19.26
CA ASP A 26 -12.74 -3.98 -18.64
C ASP A 26 -11.67 -4.83 -19.33
N GLU A 27 -11.47 -4.72 -20.65
CA GLU A 27 -10.36 -5.44 -21.32
C GLU A 27 -8.99 -4.96 -20.84
N ALA A 28 -8.86 -3.65 -20.56
CA ALA A 28 -7.62 -3.08 -20.03
C ALA A 28 -7.36 -3.56 -18.59
N LYS A 29 -8.41 -3.67 -17.77
CA LYS A 29 -8.32 -4.25 -16.42
C LYS A 29 -7.90 -5.71 -16.48
N GLN A 30 -8.56 -6.51 -17.32
CA GLN A 30 -8.24 -7.93 -17.47
C GLN A 30 -6.79 -8.16 -17.93
N SER A 31 -6.31 -7.39 -18.90
CA SER A 31 -4.90 -7.45 -19.33
C SER A 31 -3.94 -7.02 -18.23
N ALA A 32 -4.29 -6.00 -17.44
CA ALA A 32 -3.48 -5.56 -16.31
C ALA A 32 -3.40 -6.62 -15.22
N GLN A 33 -4.52 -7.30 -14.93
CA GLN A 33 -4.59 -8.40 -13.99
C GLN A 33 -3.72 -9.57 -14.44
N GLU A 34 -3.86 -10.04 -15.69
CA GLU A 34 -3.05 -11.15 -16.21
C GLU A 34 -1.54 -10.84 -16.16
N ARG A 35 -1.15 -9.59 -16.44
CA ARG A 35 0.26 -9.17 -16.34
C ARG A 35 0.73 -9.05 -14.89
N LEU A 36 -0.15 -8.67 -13.98
CA LEU A 36 0.13 -8.61 -12.54
C LEU A 36 0.27 -10.02 -11.98
N ASP A 37 -0.60 -10.96 -12.37
CA ASP A 37 -0.51 -12.38 -12.02
C ASP A 37 0.76 -13.03 -12.59
N ARG A 38 1.10 -12.72 -13.85
CA ARG A 38 2.36 -13.19 -14.46
C ARG A 38 3.60 -12.60 -13.78
N MET A 39 3.52 -11.39 -13.22
CA MET A 39 4.60 -10.76 -12.46
C MET A 39 4.62 -11.14 -10.97
N GLY A 40 3.49 -11.57 -10.41
CA GLY A 40 3.27 -11.80 -8.98
C GLY A 40 2.90 -13.22 -8.59
N GLY A 41 2.85 -14.17 -9.52
CA GLY A 41 2.45 -15.55 -9.20
C GLY A 41 3.44 -16.26 -8.27
N PRO A 42 2.99 -17.31 -7.55
CA PRO A 42 1.82 -17.39 -6.70
C PRO A 42 2.18 -16.95 -5.27
N ALA A 43 1.78 -15.74 -4.87
CA ALA A 43 1.43 -15.48 -3.48
C ALA A 43 -0.09 -15.47 -3.44
N GLN A 44 -0.66 -16.60 -3.02
CA GLN A 44 -2.09 -16.82 -2.86
C GLN A 44 -2.77 -15.63 -2.20
N GLY A 45 -3.80 -15.13 -2.86
CA GLY A 45 -4.81 -14.27 -2.26
C GLY A 45 -6.17 -14.79 -2.74
N ASN A 46 -6.61 -15.87 -2.09
CA ASN A 46 -7.94 -16.49 -2.14
C ASN A 46 -8.43 -16.91 -3.54
N VAL A 47 -8.02 -18.10 -3.97
CA VAL A 47 -8.96 -18.98 -4.68
C VAL A 47 -9.99 -19.44 -3.65
N LEU A 48 -11.25 -19.11 -3.92
CA LEU A 48 -12.41 -19.76 -3.33
C LEU A 48 -12.48 -21.15 -3.94
N ASP A 49 -11.83 -22.13 -3.32
CA ASP A 49 -12.21 -23.55 -3.43
C ASP A 49 -12.49 -24.01 -1.99
N ASP A 50 -13.75 -23.84 -1.60
CA ASP A 50 -14.32 -24.13 -0.26
C ASP A 50 -14.57 -25.65 -0.12
N ASP A 51 -13.56 -26.47 -0.40
CA ASP A 51 -13.64 -27.95 -0.32
C ASP A 51 -12.28 -28.60 0.02
N LEU A 52 -11.40 -27.91 0.78
CA LEU A 52 -10.14 -28.52 1.24
C LEU A 52 -9.94 -28.30 2.74
N ASP A 53 -9.84 -29.45 3.42
CA ASP A 53 -9.86 -29.67 4.85
C ASP A 53 -8.96 -28.75 5.70
N ASP A 54 -9.51 -28.51 6.86
CA ASP A 54 -9.24 -27.51 7.89
C ASP A 54 -8.27 -28.02 8.96
N ASP A 55 -6.96 -28.10 8.68
CA ASP A 55 -5.98 -28.33 9.78
C ASP A 55 -4.52 -27.84 9.60
N GLU A 56 -4.10 -27.22 8.50
CA GLU A 56 -2.68 -26.81 8.35
C GLU A 56 -2.44 -25.30 8.55
N GLU A 57 -1.77 -25.01 9.66
CA GLU A 57 -1.25 -23.72 10.14
C GLU A 57 -0.37 -23.02 9.09
N PHE A 58 -0.93 -22.11 8.30
CA PHE A 58 -0.18 -21.28 7.36
C PHE A 58 0.61 -20.17 8.08
N GLU A 59 1.79 -20.52 8.58
CA GLU A 59 2.81 -19.56 9.05
C GLU A 59 3.26 -18.67 7.87
N ALA A 60 2.74 -17.44 7.83
CA ALA A 60 3.04 -16.46 6.79
C ALA A 60 4.53 -16.06 6.78
N PRO A 61 5.18 -15.94 5.60
CA PRO A 61 6.60 -15.65 5.51
C PRO A 61 6.92 -14.24 6.01
N ALA A 62 7.74 -14.20 7.06
CA ALA A 62 8.35 -13.02 7.65
C ALA A 62 9.09 -12.18 6.59
N GLY A 63 8.48 -11.06 6.19
CA GLY A 63 9.04 -10.18 5.17
C GLY A 63 8.57 -8.74 5.32
N THR A 64 9.20 -8.00 6.22
CA THR A 64 9.63 -6.58 6.12
C THR A 64 9.78 -6.01 7.52
N GLY A 65 10.91 -5.33 7.77
CA GLY A 65 11.28 -4.78 9.07
C GLY A 65 10.36 -3.66 9.55
N ALA A 66 9.16 -4.02 10.00
CA ALA A 66 8.39 -3.19 10.90
C ALA A 66 9.14 -3.18 12.23
N LYS A 67 9.83 -2.07 12.51
CA LYS A 67 10.00 -1.65 13.89
C LYS A 67 8.58 -1.51 14.47
N SER A 68 8.08 -2.60 15.05
CA SER A 68 6.86 -2.66 15.85
C SER A 68 7.08 -1.77 17.07
N GLY A 69 6.91 -0.47 16.85
CA GLY A 69 7.19 0.60 17.80
C GLY A 69 6.31 1.80 17.49
N GLY A 70 4.99 1.57 17.50
CA GLY A 70 3.97 2.60 17.46
C GLY A 70 3.68 3.16 16.06
N ARG A 71 2.66 2.65 15.37
CA ARG A 71 2.05 3.34 14.21
C ARG A 71 1.64 4.77 14.58
N SER A 72 1.32 5.02 15.85
CA SER A 72 1.09 6.35 16.42
C SER A 72 2.31 7.25 16.33
N SER A 73 3.52 6.80 16.70
CA SER A 73 4.73 7.63 16.68
C SER A 73 5.08 8.12 15.26
N GLN A 74 4.89 7.26 14.27
CA GLN A 74 5.08 7.58 12.85
C GLN A 74 4.04 8.62 12.37
N VAL A 75 2.77 8.46 12.77
CA VAL A 75 1.67 9.36 12.41
C VAL A 75 1.85 10.75 13.05
N LEU A 76 2.21 10.80 14.34
CA LEU A 76 2.50 12.05 15.05
C LEU A 76 3.72 12.77 14.47
N GLY A 77 4.75 12.02 14.06
CA GLY A 77 5.88 12.59 13.31
C GLY A 77 5.45 13.24 12.00
N GLY A 78 4.49 12.64 11.28
CA GLY A 78 3.89 13.20 10.08
C GLY A 78 3.18 14.52 10.33
N TYR A 79 2.32 14.60 11.34
CA TYR A 79 1.62 15.84 11.70
C TYR A 79 2.59 16.93 12.21
N LYS A 80 3.67 16.57 12.92
CA LYS A 80 4.73 17.54 13.27
C LYS A 80 5.45 18.08 12.03
N ALA A 81 5.57 17.30 10.96
CA ALA A 81 6.17 17.75 9.71
C ALA A 81 5.25 18.69 8.91
N THR A 82 3.91 18.49 8.94
CA THR A 82 2.97 19.38 8.26
C THR A 82 2.98 20.78 8.86
N LEU A 83 3.10 20.91 10.20
CA LEU A 83 3.22 22.19 10.88
C LEU A 83 4.46 23.00 10.46
N LYS A 84 5.57 22.32 10.17
CA LYS A 84 6.83 22.95 9.76
C LYS A 84 6.91 23.23 8.26
N ASN A 85 5.99 22.69 7.46
CA ASN A 85 6.04 22.84 6.01
C ASN A 85 5.41 24.19 5.59
N PRO A 86 6.19 25.13 5.02
CA PRO A 86 5.66 26.42 4.58
C PRO A 86 4.71 26.32 3.38
N ARG A 87 4.68 25.17 2.69
CA ARG A 87 3.78 24.92 1.53
C ARG A 87 2.41 24.37 1.92
N VAL A 88 2.17 24.10 3.20
CA VAL A 88 0.90 23.56 3.70
C VAL A 88 -0.01 24.72 4.12
N SER A 89 -1.31 24.59 3.85
CA SER A 89 -2.33 25.57 4.21
C SER A 89 -2.52 25.68 5.72
N ASP A 90 -3.05 26.81 6.18
CA ASP A 90 -3.28 27.05 7.60
C ASP A 90 -4.33 26.12 8.20
N GLU A 91 -5.37 25.76 7.45
CA GLU A 91 -6.39 24.78 7.86
C GLU A 91 -5.79 23.38 8.09
N ALA A 92 -4.89 22.93 7.21
CA ALA A 92 -4.22 21.65 7.37
C ALA A 92 -3.22 21.65 8.55
N LYS A 93 -2.63 22.81 8.87
CA LYS A 93 -1.80 22.97 10.07
C LYS A 93 -2.65 22.93 11.34
N GLN A 94 -3.79 23.62 11.38
CA GLN A 94 -4.71 23.58 12.51
C GLN A 94 -5.19 22.16 12.82
N HIS A 95 -5.60 21.40 11.80
CA HIS A 95 -6.00 20.00 11.97
C HIS A 95 -4.83 19.12 12.47
N ALA A 96 -3.62 19.32 11.93
CA ALA A 96 -2.44 18.61 12.41
C ALA A 96 -2.13 18.92 13.88
N GLN A 97 -2.35 20.15 14.31
CA GLN A 97 -2.16 20.56 15.70
C GLN A 97 -3.19 19.92 16.64
N ASP A 98 -4.49 19.94 16.28
CA ASP A 98 -5.56 19.32 17.08
C ASP A 98 -5.32 17.81 17.31
N VAL A 99 -4.88 17.11 16.27
CA VAL A 99 -4.55 15.67 16.37
C VAL A 99 -3.35 15.42 17.28
N LEU A 100 -2.34 16.30 17.27
CA LEU A 100 -1.19 16.21 18.16
C LEU A 100 -1.61 16.45 19.62
N ASP A 101 -2.36 17.52 19.88
CA ASP A 101 -2.82 17.86 21.23
C ASP A 101 -3.68 16.73 21.83
N LYS A 102 -4.58 16.14 21.02
CA LYS A 102 -5.42 15.00 21.44
C LYS A 102 -4.63 13.72 21.73
N SER A 103 -3.45 13.57 21.13
CA SER A 103 -2.60 12.38 21.28
C SER A 103 -1.53 12.52 22.37
N GLU A 104 -1.24 13.76 22.78
CA GLU A 104 -0.29 14.09 23.86
C GLU A 104 -1.00 14.26 25.22
N ALA A 105 -2.34 14.13 25.26
CA ALA A 105 -3.20 14.14 26.45
C ALA A 105 -3.44 12.73 27.01
#